data_AF-B4J509-F1
#
_entry.id   AF-B4J509-F1
#
_cell.length_a   1.000
_cell.length_b   1.000
_cell.length_c   1.000
_cell.angle_alpha   90.00
_cell.angle_beta   90.00
_cell.angle_gamma   90.00
#
_symmetry.space_group_name_H-M   'P 1'
#
loop_
_entity.id
_entity.type
_entity.pdbx_description
1 polymer ?
#
loop_
_entity_poly.entity_id
_entity_poly.type
_entity_poly.pdbx_seq_one_letter_code
_entity_poly.pdbx_strand_id
1 'polypeptide(L)'
;MDHTWIARNAYDAMPPFAVIGGHDSDNDPIYVGRAFHNGDMLPAKVIPNKHQAYVAWGGEEINKHDFEILTGHHYCWIPASGGEVPPHALRVGQTSDGEALFIGRGYFQGSLTPGKVHPSHGCLYLPYGGAEHRLDSYEVLVQPETWVNSSGSNIVPGTILAGHDCDGDAIYVGRAYHEGDLLPAKVIPNKGCAYVPYGGQEHVKYDFELLAGYGYGWVPDSYGNVPPGAVICGRTSDGEPLYIGRGHYNGSFTPGKIHQSHRCLYIPFGGQEVRLDSYEVLVRS
;
A
#
# COMPACT_ATOMS: atom_id res chain seq x y z
N MET A 1 -6.53 -0.61 -5.57
CA MET A 1 -7.15 -1.13 -4.33
C MET A 1 -7.67 0.02 -3.50
N ASP A 2 -8.76 -0.26 -2.84
CA ASP A 2 -9.53 0.76 -2.18
C ASP A 2 -9.20 0.62 -0.71
N HIS A 3 -8.75 1.71 -0.12
CA HIS A 3 -8.59 1.77 1.33
C HIS A 3 -9.96 1.51 1.96
N THR A 4 -9.98 0.76 3.05
CA THR A 4 -11.24 0.42 3.72
C THR A 4 -11.72 1.63 4.50
N TRP A 5 -12.86 2.17 4.06
CA TRP A 5 -13.54 3.29 4.70
C TRP A 5 -14.86 2.77 5.29
N ILE A 6 -15.03 2.94 6.60
CA ILE A 6 -16.22 2.48 7.30
C ILE A 6 -17.03 3.70 7.72
N ALA A 7 -18.24 3.82 7.18
CA ALA A 7 -19.19 4.85 7.58
C ALA A 7 -19.51 4.74 9.08
N ARG A 8 -19.42 5.87 9.77
CA ARG A 8 -19.61 5.99 11.22
C ARG A 8 -20.28 7.31 11.55
N ASN A 9 -21.05 7.27 12.63
CA ASN A 9 -21.49 8.45 13.34
C ASN A 9 -20.59 8.68 14.57
N ALA A 10 -20.50 9.92 15.04
CA ALA A 10 -19.63 10.32 16.15
C ALA A 10 -19.93 9.64 17.50
N TYR A 11 -21.11 9.03 17.64
CA TYR A 11 -21.49 8.22 18.81
C TYR A 11 -21.20 6.73 18.65
N ASP A 12 -20.82 6.27 17.45
CA ASP A 12 -20.51 4.86 17.22
C ASP A 12 -19.18 4.46 17.86
N ALA A 13 -19.07 3.17 18.23
CA ALA A 13 -17.79 2.60 18.62
C ALA A 13 -16.83 2.56 17.42
N MET A 14 -15.55 2.81 17.70
CA MET A 14 -14.51 2.74 16.67
C MET A 14 -14.36 1.31 16.13
N PRO A 15 -14.27 1.14 14.80
CA PRO A 15 -14.01 -0.18 14.21
C PRO A 15 -12.61 -0.68 14.57
N PRO A 16 -12.39 -2.01 14.56
CA PRO A 16 -11.05 -2.58 14.67
C PRO A 16 -10.11 -2.00 13.60
N PHE A 17 -8.83 -1.86 13.97
CA PHE A 17 -7.77 -1.41 13.08
C PHE A 17 -7.97 0.01 12.51
N ALA A 18 -8.71 0.87 13.21
CA ALA A 18 -8.80 2.28 12.86
C ALA A 18 -7.42 2.95 12.94
N VAL A 19 -7.08 3.75 11.94
CA VAL A 19 -5.75 4.35 11.80
C VAL A 19 -5.65 5.61 12.66
N ILE A 20 -4.67 5.63 13.56
CA ILE A 20 -4.37 6.79 14.41
C ILE A 20 -3.65 7.86 13.59
N GLY A 21 -4.22 9.06 13.56
CA GLY A 21 -3.67 10.26 12.93
C GLY A 21 -2.72 11.04 13.83
N GLY A 22 -2.94 11.00 15.14
CA GLY A 22 -2.13 11.70 16.13
C GLY A 22 -2.85 11.81 17.47
N HIS A 23 -2.69 12.93 18.16
CA HIS A 23 -3.29 13.19 19.46
C HIS A 23 -3.70 14.66 19.58
N ASP A 24 -4.78 14.92 20.29
CA ASP A 24 -5.24 16.28 20.61
C ASP A 24 -4.43 16.88 21.76
N SER A 25 -4.62 18.17 22.07
CA SER A 25 -3.86 18.88 23.11
C SER A 25 -4.05 18.33 24.53
N ASP A 26 -5.12 17.58 24.77
CA ASP A 26 -5.39 16.83 26.01
C ASP A 26 -5.00 15.34 25.92
N ASN A 27 -4.23 14.98 24.88
CA ASN A 27 -3.71 13.64 24.63
C ASN A 27 -4.78 12.60 24.22
N ASP A 28 -6.00 13.04 23.90
CA ASP A 28 -7.01 12.18 23.29
C ASP A 28 -6.53 11.69 21.92
N PRO A 29 -6.70 10.40 21.58
CA PRO A 29 -6.29 9.87 20.29
C PRO A 29 -7.16 10.45 19.17
N ILE A 30 -6.50 10.93 18.11
CA ILE A 30 -7.14 11.38 16.89
C ILE A 30 -7.02 10.30 15.83
N TYR A 31 -8.12 9.96 15.16
CA TYR A 31 -8.17 8.99 14.08
C TYR A 31 -8.32 9.66 12.72
N VAL A 32 -7.82 8.96 11.70
CA VAL A 32 -7.91 9.35 10.30
C VAL A 32 -9.32 9.05 9.77
N GLY A 33 -10.03 10.10 9.38
CA GLY A 33 -11.32 9.98 8.73
C GLY A 33 -11.40 10.80 7.44
N ARG A 34 -12.56 10.74 6.81
CA ARG A 34 -12.98 11.66 5.75
C ARG A 34 -14.45 12.00 5.88
N ALA A 35 -14.84 13.18 5.44
CA ALA A 35 -16.24 13.60 5.44
C ALA A 35 -16.54 14.53 4.27
N PHE A 36 -17.77 14.42 3.78
CA PHE A 36 -18.27 15.28 2.71
C PHE A 36 -18.70 16.65 3.24
N HIS A 37 -18.31 17.72 2.58
CA HIS A 37 -18.76 19.08 2.88
C HIS A 37 -18.75 19.95 1.62
N ASN A 38 -19.89 20.59 1.31
CA ASN A 38 -20.03 21.55 0.20
C ASN A 38 -19.50 21.10 -1.17
N GLY A 39 -19.66 19.81 -1.51
CA GLY A 39 -19.18 19.28 -2.80
C GLY A 39 -17.82 18.58 -2.72
N ASP A 40 -17.07 18.81 -1.64
CA ASP A 40 -15.74 18.26 -1.45
C ASP A 40 -15.79 17.02 -0.55
N MET A 41 -14.94 16.04 -0.84
CA MET A 41 -14.59 14.98 0.11
C MET A 41 -13.27 15.37 0.80
N LEU A 42 -13.33 15.61 2.11
CA LEU A 42 -12.22 16.22 2.86
C LEU A 42 -11.64 15.24 3.90
N PRO A 43 -10.32 15.26 4.13
CA PRO A 43 -9.72 14.62 5.30
C PRO A 43 -10.32 15.15 6.60
N ALA A 44 -10.61 14.25 7.53
CA ALA A 44 -11.22 14.56 8.80
C ALA A 44 -10.33 14.11 9.96
N LYS A 45 -10.22 14.95 11.00
CA LYS A 45 -9.77 14.52 12.33
C LYS A 45 -10.97 13.97 13.08
N VAL A 46 -10.88 12.77 13.64
CA VAL A 46 -11.96 12.15 14.43
C VAL A 46 -11.50 11.90 15.85
N ILE A 47 -12.25 12.38 16.84
CA ILE A 47 -11.91 12.30 18.26
C ILE A 47 -13.05 11.60 18.99
N PRO A 48 -13.00 10.25 19.13
CA PRO A 48 -14.13 9.47 19.65
C PRO A 48 -14.53 9.86 21.07
N ASN A 49 -13.56 10.16 21.93
CA ASN A 49 -13.80 10.58 23.32
C ASN A 49 -14.59 11.89 23.44
N LYS A 50 -14.57 12.71 22.38
CA LYS A 50 -15.30 13.98 22.30
C LYS A 50 -16.59 13.87 21.47
N HIS A 51 -16.87 12.69 20.91
CA HIS A 51 -17.99 12.45 19.99
C HIS A 51 -18.04 13.45 18.83
N GLN A 52 -16.88 13.76 18.25
CA GLN A 52 -16.77 14.79 17.22
C GLN A 52 -15.75 14.41 16.14
N ALA A 53 -16.06 14.81 14.91
CA ALA A 53 -15.12 14.88 13.80
C ALA A 53 -15.06 16.30 13.25
N TYR A 54 -13.94 16.65 12.60
CA TYR A 54 -13.76 17.97 12.02
C TYR A 54 -13.03 17.92 10.69
N VAL A 55 -13.43 18.79 9.77
CA VAL A 55 -12.76 19.02 8.49
C VAL A 55 -12.37 20.48 8.35
N ALA A 56 -11.27 20.74 7.64
CA ALA A 56 -10.78 22.06 7.31
C ALA A 56 -11.41 22.54 5.99
N TRP A 57 -12.18 23.63 6.02
CA TRP A 57 -12.82 24.18 4.82
C TRP A 57 -13.07 25.69 4.93
N GLY A 58 -12.65 26.44 3.91
CA GLY A 58 -13.01 27.85 3.75
C GLY A 58 -12.49 28.76 4.87
N GLY A 59 -11.34 28.46 5.48
CA GLY A 59 -10.82 29.22 6.63
C GLY A 59 -11.32 28.76 7.99
N GLU A 60 -12.27 27.81 8.04
CA GLU A 60 -12.95 27.40 9.27
C GLU A 60 -12.71 25.91 9.60
N GLU A 61 -12.84 25.59 10.89
CA GLU A 61 -12.98 24.21 11.37
C GLU A 61 -14.45 23.81 11.38
N ILE A 62 -14.84 22.88 10.51
CA ILE A 62 -16.23 22.47 10.36
C ILE A 62 -16.47 21.17 11.14
N ASN A 63 -17.39 21.21 12.09
CA ASN A 63 -17.81 20.03 12.84
C ASN A 63 -18.65 19.06 11.99
N LYS A 64 -18.40 17.76 12.15
CA LYS A 64 -19.07 16.66 11.44
C LYS A 64 -19.48 15.57 12.44
N HIS A 65 -20.70 15.07 12.24
CA HIS A 65 -21.23 13.94 13.01
C HIS A 65 -21.18 12.63 12.20
N ASP A 66 -21.35 12.72 10.88
CA ASP A 66 -21.21 11.59 9.96
C ASP A 66 -19.92 11.70 9.15
N PHE A 67 -19.16 10.61 9.14
CA PHE A 67 -17.85 10.50 8.49
C PHE A 67 -17.55 9.05 8.13
N GLU A 68 -16.46 8.83 7.42
CA GLU A 68 -15.90 7.49 7.23
C GLU A 68 -14.55 7.40 7.94
N ILE A 69 -14.30 6.27 8.61
CA ILE A 69 -13.02 5.97 9.27
C ILE A 69 -12.17 5.10 8.38
N LEU A 70 -10.89 5.48 8.26
CA LEU A 70 -9.89 4.63 7.64
C LEU A 70 -9.54 3.47 8.57
N THR A 71 -9.65 2.24 8.06
CA THR A 71 -9.17 1.05 8.74
C THR A 71 -8.12 0.32 7.91
N GLY A 72 -7.21 -0.36 8.59
CA GLY A 72 -6.20 -1.20 7.97
C GLY A 72 -4.87 -1.15 8.69
N HIS A 73 -3.86 -1.67 8.01
CA HIS A 73 -2.52 -1.85 8.56
C HIS A 73 -1.47 -1.20 7.67
N HIS A 74 -0.26 -1.09 8.20
CA HIS A 74 0.93 -0.72 7.42
C HIS A 74 0.87 0.68 6.81
N TYR A 75 0.21 1.63 7.47
CA TYR A 75 0.35 3.04 7.14
C TYR A 75 1.55 3.63 7.88
N CYS A 76 2.27 4.54 7.23
CA CYS A 76 3.33 5.32 7.85
C CYS A 76 3.24 6.80 7.45
N TRP A 77 3.91 7.65 8.23
CA TRP A 77 3.93 9.09 8.02
C TRP A 77 5.30 9.48 7.47
N ILE A 78 5.31 10.17 6.33
CA ILE A 78 6.55 10.58 5.65
C ILE A 78 6.64 12.11 5.63
N PRO A 79 7.74 12.70 6.11
CA PRO A 79 7.95 14.15 6.04
C PRO A 79 7.83 14.69 4.60
N ALA A 80 7.15 15.80 4.44
CA ALA A 80 6.99 16.53 3.18
C ALA A 80 6.78 18.03 3.46
N SER A 81 6.81 18.84 2.40
CA SER A 81 6.57 20.28 2.52
C SER A 81 6.10 20.89 1.22
N GLY A 82 5.57 22.11 1.25
CA GLY A 82 5.34 22.90 0.05
C GLY A 82 4.38 22.30 -0.98
N GLY A 83 3.44 21.45 -0.55
CA GLY A 83 2.51 20.74 -1.44
C GLY A 83 3.05 19.42 -1.98
N GLU A 84 4.29 19.03 -1.64
CA GLU A 84 4.83 17.73 -2.03
C GLU A 84 3.99 16.60 -1.44
N VAL A 85 3.77 15.59 -2.29
CA VAL A 85 3.06 14.36 -1.96
C VAL A 85 3.99 13.20 -2.33
N PRO A 86 4.48 12.43 -1.34
CA PRO A 86 5.33 11.27 -1.61
C PRO A 86 4.61 10.20 -2.44
N PRO A 87 5.36 9.33 -3.15
CA PRO A 87 4.80 8.13 -3.75
C PRO A 87 4.00 7.31 -2.73
N HIS A 88 2.93 6.66 -3.18
CA HIS A 88 2.03 5.84 -2.36
C HIS A 88 1.26 6.61 -1.26
N ALA A 89 1.18 7.93 -1.36
CA ALA A 89 0.34 8.74 -0.48
C ALA A 89 -1.14 8.40 -0.64
N LEU A 90 -1.83 8.37 0.50
CA LEU A 90 -3.26 8.11 0.56
C LEU A 90 -4.06 9.31 0.02
N ARG A 91 -4.64 9.17 -1.17
CA ARG A 91 -5.67 10.09 -1.64
C ARG A 91 -6.95 9.85 -0.83
N VAL A 92 -7.29 10.80 0.02
CA VAL A 92 -8.45 10.69 0.92
C VAL A 92 -9.71 11.25 0.29
N GLY A 93 -9.58 12.25 -0.58
CA GLY A 93 -10.72 12.86 -1.23
C GLY A 93 -10.35 13.75 -2.40
N GLN A 94 -11.28 14.64 -2.74
CA GLN A 94 -11.13 15.58 -3.83
C GLN A 94 -12.00 16.81 -3.60
N THR A 95 -11.56 17.93 -4.15
CA THR A 95 -12.35 19.14 -4.28
C THR A 95 -13.45 18.96 -5.33
N SER A 96 -14.42 19.86 -5.33
CA SER A 96 -15.55 19.88 -6.27
C SER A 96 -15.15 20.11 -7.74
N ASP A 97 -13.99 20.71 -8.00
CA ASP A 97 -13.38 20.83 -9.33
C ASP A 97 -12.47 19.64 -9.70
N GLY A 98 -12.29 18.68 -8.79
CA GLY A 98 -11.64 17.40 -9.05
C GLY A 98 -10.17 17.29 -8.63
N GLU A 99 -9.59 18.32 -7.99
CA GLU A 99 -8.23 18.24 -7.44
C GLU A 99 -8.16 17.17 -6.35
N ALA A 100 -7.13 16.33 -6.40
CA ALA A 100 -6.90 15.29 -5.40
C ALA A 100 -6.43 15.90 -4.07
N LEU A 101 -7.05 15.45 -2.98
CA LEU A 101 -6.66 15.82 -1.61
C LEU A 101 -6.08 14.60 -0.89
N PHE A 102 -5.00 14.84 -0.15
CA PHE A 102 -4.29 13.82 0.61
C PHE A 102 -4.39 14.14 2.09
N ILE A 103 -4.20 13.12 2.93
CA ILE A 103 -4.13 13.35 4.38
C ILE A 103 -2.69 13.53 4.83
N GLY A 104 -2.46 14.65 5.47
CA GLY A 104 -1.22 14.94 6.18
C GLY A 104 -1.50 15.17 7.65
N ARG A 105 -0.45 15.29 8.45
CA ARG A 105 -0.53 15.73 9.84
C ARG A 105 0.57 16.71 10.15
N GLY A 106 0.32 17.56 11.14
CA GLY A 106 1.29 18.51 11.64
C GLY A 106 1.08 18.82 13.11
N TYR A 107 2.14 19.28 13.76
CA TYR A 107 2.08 19.77 15.13
C TYR A 107 1.53 21.19 15.16
N PHE A 108 0.48 21.43 15.95
CA PHE A 108 -0.10 22.74 16.17
C PHE A 108 -0.66 22.84 17.59
N GLN A 109 -0.20 23.86 18.34
CA GLN A 109 -0.67 24.16 19.71
C GLN A 109 -0.76 22.95 20.67
N GLY A 110 0.23 22.06 20.62
CA GLY A 110 0.29 20.87 21.48
C GLY A 110 -0.52 19.67 20.99
N SER A 111 -1.21 19.77 19.85
CA SER A 111 -1.80 18.64 19.14
C SER A 111 -0.92 18.22 17.96
N LEU A 112 -0.86 16.91 17.69
CA LEU A 112 -0.48 16.36 16.40
C LEU A 112 -1.76 16.02 15.63
N THR A 113 -2.16 16.90 14.72
CA THR A 113 -3.49 16.84 14.09
C THR A 113 -3.39 16.43 12.62
N PRO A 114 -4.23 15.50 12.13
CA PRO A 114 -4.39 15.25 10.71
C PRO A 114 -5.25 16.32 10.03
N GLY A 115 -5.00 16.56 8.75
CA GLY A 115 -5.71 17.55 7.94
C GLY A 115 -5.50 17.35 6.44
N LYS A 116 -5.89 18.37 5.67
CA LYS A 116 -5.94 18.36 4.21
C LYS A 116 -4.64 18.86 3.59
N VAL A 117 -3.86 17.97 2.99
CA VAL A 117 -2.78 18.37 2.08
C VAL A 117 -3.41 18.74 0.75
N HIS A 118 -3.16 19.96 0.31
CA HIS A 118 -3.69 20.54 -0.91
C HIS A 118 -2.52 20.87 -1.84
N PRO A 119 -2.20 20.00 -2.81
CA PRO A 119 -1.00 20.12 -3.62
C PRO A 119 -0.87 21.47 -4.33
N SER A 120 -1.94 21.96 -4.98
CA SER A 120 -1.90 23.23 -5.71
C SER A 120 -1.74 24.46 -4.81
N HIS A 121 -2.19 24.38 -3.54
CA HIS A 121 -2.00 25.46 -2.55
C HIS A 121 -0.64 25.38 -1.84
N GLY A 122 0.10 24.29 -2.04
CA GLY A 122 1.45 24.14 -1.49
C GLY A 122 1.49 23.92 0.03
N CYS A 123 0.44 23.36 0.65
CA CYS A 123 0.38 23.28 2.12
C CYS A 123 -0.54 22.17 2.68
N LEU A 124 -0.40 21.94 3.99
CA LEU A 124 -1.36 21.22 4.83
C LEU A 124 -2.29 22.22 5.54
N TYR A 125 -3.59 21.96 5.52
CA TYR A 125 -4.61 22.68 6.29
C TYR A 125 -5.12 21.82 7.46
N LEU A 126 -5.01 22.35 8.68
CA LEU A 126 -5.48 21.70 9.90
C LEU A 126 -6.77 22.35 10.42
N PRO A 127 -7.82 21.58 10.71
CA PRO A 127 -8.95 22.08 11.50
C PRO A 127 -8.53 22.12 12.98
N TYR A 128 -8.50 23.30 13.59
CA TYR A 128 -8.20 23.45 15.01
C TYR A 128 -8.79 24.74 15.62
N GLY A 129 -9.50 24.59 16.74
CA GLY A 129 -9.95 25.73 17.56
C GLY A 129 -10.93 26.66 16.85
N GLY A 130 -11.78 26.14 15.97
CA GLY A 130 -12.73 26.90 15.16
C GLY A 130 -12.18 27.38 13.80
N ALA A 131 -10.87 27.29 13.54
CA ALA A 131 -10.27 27.81 12.32
C ALA A 131 -9.51 26.75 11.50
N GLU A 132 -9.30 27.05 10.22
CA GLU A 132 -8.40 26.32 9.32
C GLU A 132 -7.00 26.95 9.37
N HIS A 133 -5.99 26.16 9.77
CA HIS A 133 -4.62 26.63 9.92
C HIS A 133 -3.72 26.06 8.83
N ARG A 134 -2.90 26.91 8.21
CA ARG A 134 -1.96 26.53 7.15
C ARG A 134 -0.60 26.16 7.72
N LEU A 135 -0.06 25.01 7.32
CA LEU A 135 1.31 24.57 7.59
C LEU A 135 2.07 24.27 6.30
N ASP A 136 3.31 24.74 6.21
CA ASP A 136 4.20 24.51 5.06
C ASP A 136 5.00 23.20 5.17
N SER A 137 5.26 22.74 6.39
CA SER A 137 5.97 21.49 6.68
C SER A 137 5.06 20.55 7.45
N TYR A 138 5.00 19.29 7.00
CA TYR A 138 4.05 18.30 7.51
C TYR A 138 4.56 16.88 7.25
N GLU A 139 3.79 15.89 7.68
CA GLU A 139 3.97 14.51 7.24
C GLU A 139 2.75 14.08 6.43
N VAL A 140 2.93 13.25 5.40
CA VAL A 140 1.85 12.68 4.58
C VAL A 140 1.66 11.22 4.96
N LEU A 141 0.40 10.78 5.07
CA LEU A 141 0.09 9.37 5.29
C LEU A 141 0.30 8.60 3.99
N VAL A 142 1.18 7.62 4.04
CA VAL A 142 1.45 6.70 2.93
C VAL A 142 1.22 5.27 3.41
N GLN A 143 0.98 4.36 2.49
CA GLN A 143 0.95 2.93 2.79
C GLN A 143 2.03 2.23 1.97
N PRO A 144 3.25 2.04 2.53
CA PRO A 144 4.34 1.45 1.78
C PRO A 144 4.16 -0.05 1.55
N GLU A 145 4.99 -0.57 0.65
CA GLU A 145 5.24 -1.99 0.44
C GLU A 145 5.29 -2.80 1.74
N THR A 146 4.45 -3.83 1.85
CA THR A 146 4.46 -4.73 3.00
C THR A 146 4.40 -6.19 2.57
N TRP A 147 5.30 -7.00 3.12
CA TRP A 147 5.25 -8.46 3.05
C TRP A 147 4.43 -8.98 4.23
N VAL A 148 3.33 -9.68 3.96
CA VAL A 148 2.39 -10.15 4.99
C VAL A 148 2.36 -11.67 4.99
N ASN A 149 2.65 -12.29 6.14
CA ASN A 149 2.55 -13.74 6.31
C ASN A 149 1.13 -14.23 5.96
N SER A 150 1.06 -15.28 5.15
CA SER A 150 -0.18 -15.95 4.78
C SER A 150 0.03 -17.45 4.60
N SER A 151 -1.07 -18.19 4.59
CA SER A 151 -1.10 -19.63 4.36
C SER A 151 -2.46 -20.06 3.83
N GLY A 152 -2.50 -21.22 3.17
CA GLY A 152 -3.71 -21.75 2.57
C GLY A 152 -4.26 -20.83 1.48
N SER A 153 -5.56 -20.57 1.52
CA SER A 153 -6.28 -19.74 0.54
C SER A 153 -6.41 -18.26 0.93
N ASN A 154 -5.79 -17.84 2.04
CA ASN A 154 -5.95 -16.49 2.55
C ASN A 154 -5.21 -15.48 1.65
N ILE A 155 -5.97 -14.52 1.09
CA ILE A 155 -5.42 -13.35 0.41
C ILE A 155 -5.63 -12.12 1.26
N VAL A 156 -4.56 -11.36 1.44
CA VAL A 156 -4.63 -10.04 2.08
C VAL A 156 -5.19 -9.04 1.05
N PRO A 157 -6.22 -8.25 1.41
CA PRO A 157 -6.72 -7.20 0.54
C PRO A 157 -5.57 -6.33 0.05
N GLY A 158 -5.48 -6.20 -1.27
CA GLY A 158 -4.39 -5.46 -1.85
C GLY A 158 -3.10 -6.22 -2.08
N THR A 159 -3.17 -7.54 -2.20
CA THR A 159 -2.03 -8.28 -2.74
C THR A 159 -1.85 -7.99 -4.24
N ILE A 160 -0.61 -7.88 -4.71
CA ILE A 160 -0.30 -7.63 -6.12
C ILE A 160 -0.68 -8.82 -7.00
N LEU A 161 -1.59 -8.60 -7.94
CA LEU A 161 -1.91 -9.57 -9.00
C LEU A 161 -0.73 -9.68 -9.97
N ALA A 162 -0.14 -10.87 -10.05
CA ALA A 162 0.97 -11.17 -10.94
C ALA A 162 0.50 -11.63 -12.31
N GLY A 163 -0.63 -12.33 -12.40
CA GLY A 163 -1.19 -12.82 -13.65
C GLY A 163 -2.22 -13.92 -13.42
N HIS A 164 -2.26 -14.90 -14.31
CA HIS A 164 -3.21 -16.01 -14.29
C HIS A 164 -2.53 -17.32 -14.68
N ASP A 165 -2.95 -18.42 -14.08
CA ASP A 165 -2.45 -19.75 -14.42
C ASP A 165 -3.17 -20.30 -15.66
N CYS A 166 -2.71 -21.44 -16.18
CA CYS A 166 -3.26 -22.03 -17.41
C CYS A 166 -4.74 -22.46 -17.31
N ASP A 167 -5.25 -22.67 -16.09
CA ASP A 167 -6.65 -22.97 -15.78
C ASP A 167 -7.48 -21.69 -15.52
N GLY A 168 -6.87 -20.51 -15.57
CA GLY A 168 -7.49 -19.22 -15.32
C GLY A 168 -7.43 -18.76 -13.86
N ASP A 169 -6.86 -19.55 -12.94
CA ASP A 169 -6.70 -19.14 -11.55
C ASP A 169 -5.83 -17.89 -11.43
N ALA A 170 -6.25 -16.93 -10.61
CA ALA A 170 -5.47 -15.73 -10.33
C ALA A 170 -4.17 -16.06 -9.58
N ILE A 171 -3.05 -15.49 -10.04
CA ILE A 171 -1.75 -15.64 -9.43
C ILE A 171 -1.34 -14.33 -8.77
N TYR A 172 -0.87 -14.40 -7.52
CA TYR A 172 -0.40 -13.26 -6.75
C TYR A 172 1.11 -13.30 -6.51
N VAL A 173 1.70 -12.12 -6.33
CA VAL A 173 3.10 -11.97 -5.93
C VAL A 173 3.25 -12.35 -4.47
N GLY A 174 4.13 -13.32 -4.22
CA GLY A 174 4.57 -13.64 -2.86
C GLY A 174 6.06 -13.92 -2.81
N ARG A 175 6.50 -14.38 -1.63
CA ARG A 175 7.83 -14.93 -1.42
C ARG A 175 7.81 -16.03 -0.38
N ALA A 176 8.77 -16.93 -0.44
CA ALA A 176 8.90 -18.02 0.52
C ALA A 176 10.36 -18.48 0.66
N TYR A 177 10.69 -19.02 1.83
CA TYR A 177 12.00 -19.61 2.07
C TYR A 177 12.13 -21.00 1.44
N HIS A 178 13.30 -21.28 0.88
CA HIS A 178 13.70 -22.61 0.44
C HIS A 178 15.22 -22.75 0.47
N GLU A 179 15.72 -23.76 1.18
CA GLU A 179 17.16 -24.09 1.26
C GLU A 179 18.08 -22.91 1.61
N GLY A 180 17.60 -22.00 2.47
CA GLY A 180 18.37 -20.82 2.90
C GLY A 180 18.16 -19.57 2.03
N ASP A 181 17.55 -19.72 0.86
CA ASP A 181 17.18 -18.61 -0.01
C ASP A 181 15.78 -18.10 0.32
N LEU A 182 15.57 -16.78 0.17
CA LEU A 182 14.24 -16.17 0.14
C LEU A 182 13.87 -15.86 -1.31
N LEU A 183 12.87 -16.56 -1.84
CA LEU A 183 12.58 -16.59 -3.27
C LEU A 183 11.23 -15.94 -3.59
N PRO A 184 11.13 -15.18 -4.70
CA PRO A 184 9.84 -14.85 -5.32
C PRO A 184 8.97 -16.09 -5.56
N ALA A 185 7.68 -15.95 -5.26
CA ALA A 185 6.73 -17.05 -5.30
C ALA A 185 5.49 -16.73 -6.16
N LYS A 186 5.04 -17.75 -6.89
CA LYS A 186 3.75 -17.85 -7.57
C LYS A 186 2.71 -18.29 -6.54
N VAL A 187 1.86 -17.40 -6.04
CA VAL A 187 0.84 -17.76 -5.05
C VAL A 187 -0.51 -17.97 -5.72
N ILE A 188 -1.13 -19.13 -5.50
CA ILE A 188 -2.44 -19.48 -6.11
C ILE A 188 -3.43 -19.85 -5.00
N PRO A 189 -4.31 -18.92 -4.59
CA PRO A 189 -5.22 -19.11 -3.46
C PRO A 189 -6.17 -20.29 -3.62
N ASN A 190 -6.68 -20.51 -4.84
CA ASN A 190 -7.57 -21.62 -5.15
C ASN A 190 -6.89 -22.99 -4.98
N LYS A 191 -5.56 -23.04 -5.06
CA LYS A 191 -4.75 -24.24 -4.79
C LYS A 191 -4.23 -24.28 -3.34
N GLY A 192 -4.42 -23.20 -2.59
CA GLY A 192 -4.08 -23.10 -1.17
C GLY A 192 -2.58 -23.08 -0.88
N CYS A 193 -1.74 -22.71 -1.87
CA CYS A 193 -0.30 -22.78 -1.74
C CYS A 193 0.42 -21.77 -2.65
N ALA A 194 1.74 -21.69 -2.45
CA ALA A 194 2.65 -20.96 -3.30
C ALA A 194 3.68 -21.91 -3.93
N TYR A 195 4.30 -21.48 -5.03
CA TYR A 195 5.33 -22.23 -5.73
C TYR A 195 6.56 -21.35 -5.92
N VAL A 196 7.75 -21.90 -5.68
CA VAL A 196 9.02 -21.22 -5.93
C VAL A 196 9.90 -22.02 -6.89
N PRO A 197 10.61 -21.37 -7.81
CA PRO A 197 11.57 -22.03 -8.69
C PRO A 197 12.93 -22.16 -7.98
N TYR A 198 13.49 -23.37 -7.93
CA TYR A 198 14.83 -23.59 -7.37
C TYR A 198 15.47 -24.90 -7.86
N GLY A 199 16.74 -24.83 -8.26
CA GLY A 199 17.55 -26.01 -8.58
C GLY A 199 17.01 -26.83 -9.76
N GLY A 200 16.39 -26.19 -10.76
CA GLY A 200 15.76 -26.88 -11.90
C GLY A 200 14.34 -27.39 -11.63
N GLN A 201 13.81 -27.21 -10.41
CA GLN A 201 12.50 -27.75 -10.00
C GLN A 201 11.55 -26.66 -9.47
N GLU A 202 10.26 -26.95 -9.54
CA GLU A 202 9.20 -26.20 -8.86
C GLU A 202 8.95 -26.81 -7.48
N HIS A 203 8.91 -25.96 -6.44
CA HIS A 203 8.70 -26.39 -5.06
C HIS A 203 7.45 -25.77 -4.45
N VAL A 204 6.58 -26.60 -3.89
CA VAL A 204 5.37 -26.16 -3.19
C VAL A 204 5.70 -25.59 -1.80
N LYS A 205 5.00 -24.54 -1.41
CA LYS A 205 5.13 -23.83 -0.14
C LYS A 205 3.75 -23.57 0.47
N TYR A 206 3.61 -23.91 1.74
CA TYR A 206 2.38 -23.67 2.51
C TYR A 206 2.47 -22.47 3.45
N ASP A 207 3.70 -22.10 3.82
CA ASP A 207 4.03 -20.86 4.52
C ASP A 207 4.71 -19.91 3.53
N PHE A 208 4.13 -18.73 3.34
CA PHE A 208 4.62 -17.73 2.41
C PHE A 208 4.20 -16.32 2.87
N GLU A 209 4.83 -15.31 2.29
CA GLU A 209 4.43 -13.92 2.47
C GLU A 209 3.83 -13.40 1.16
N LEU A 210 2.78 -12.59 1.27
CA LEU A 210 2.15 -11.88 0.16
C LEU A 210 2.69 -10.46 0.08
N LEU A 211 2.96 -9.98 -1.13
CA LEU A 211 3.28 -8.57 -1.34
C LEU A 211 1.98 -7.77 -1.41
N ALA A 212 1.72 -6.95 -0.40
CA ALA A 212 0.61 -6.03 -0.37
C ALA A 212 1.07 -4.56 -0.47
N GLY A 213 0.28 -3.74 -1.15
CA GLY A 213 0.51 -2.29 -1.25
C GLY A 213 0.36 -1.72 -2.66
N TYR A 214 0.45 -0.40 -2.80
CA TYR A 214 0.08 0.30 -4.03
C TYR A 214 1.28 0.79 -4.83
N GLY A 215 1.00 1.34 -6.02
CA GLY A 215 2.01 1.98 -6.84
C GLY A 215 3.05 0.98 -7.33
N TYR A 216 2.57 -0.12 -7.92
CA TYR A 216 3.45 -1.01 -8.66
C TYR A 216 3.06 -1.03 -10.13
N GLY A 217 4.09 -1.06 -10.97
CA GLY A 217 3.99 -1.26 -12.40
C GLY A 217 4.79 -2.48 -12.82
N TRP A 218 4.50 -2.97 -14.02
CA TRP A 218 5.29 -3.99 -14.69
C TRP A 218 5.96 -3.36 -15.90
N VAL A 219 7.29 -3.44 -15.95
CA VAL A 219 8.10 -2.82 -17.00
C VAL A 219 8.81 -3.93 -17.79
N PRO A 220 8.68 -3.98 -19.13
CA PRO A 220 9.37 -4.97 -19.95
C PRO A 220 10.89 -4.88 -19.80
N ASP A 221 11.55 -6.02 -19.63
CA ASP A 221 13.00 -6.13 -19.63
C ASP A 221 13.45 -7.54 -20.04
N SER A 222 14.76 -7.81 -20.02
CA SER A 222 15.32 -9.08 -20.49
C SER A 222 16.71 -9.37 -19.92
N TYR A 223 17.17 -10.60 -20.06
CA TYR A 223 18.57 -11.02 -19.83
C TYR A 223 19.15 -10.68 -18.45
N GLY A 224 18.34 -10.70 -17.39
CA GLY A 224 18.73 -10.41 -16.01
C GLY A 224 18.76 -8.92 -15.66
N ASN A 225 18.43 -8.03 -16.60
CA ASN A 225 18.31 -6.61 -16.32
C ASN A 225 17.09 -6.33 -15.44
N VAL A 226 17.21 -5.26 -14.65
CA VAL A 226 16.13 -4.68 -13.85
C VAL A 226 16.20 -3.15 -13.95
N PRO A 227 15.08 -2.46 -14.19
CA PRO A 227 15.03 -1.00 -14.24
C PRO A 227 15.12 -0.37 -12.83
N PRO A 228 15.37 0.95 -12.73
CA PRO A 228 15.27 1.68 -11.47
C PRO A 228 13.91 1.49 -10.79
N GLY A 229 13.91 1.35 -9.48
CA GLY A 229 12.68 1.12 -8.70
C GLY A 229 12.23 -0.34 -8.64
N ALA A 230 12.96 -1.28 -9.26
CA ALA A 230 12.67 -2.71 -9.17
C ALA A 230 12.54 -3.21 -7.72
N VAL A 231 11.58 -4.11 -7.50
CA VAL A 231 11.29 -4.67 -6.17
C VAL A 231 12.23 -5.84 -5.89
N ILE A 232 13.11 -5.66 -4.90
CA ILE A 232 13.88 -6.75 -4.32
C ILE A 232 12.94 -7.57 -3.42
N CYS A 233 12.82 -8.85 -3.72
CA CYS A 233 11.89 -9.75 -3.04
C CYS A 233 12.57 -10.59 -1.95
N GLY A 234 13.82 -10.98 -2.23
CA GLY A 234 14.62 -11.78 -1.33
C GLY A 234 16.05 -11.87 -1.82
N ARG A 235 16.80 -12.82 -1.28
CA ARG A 235 18.21 -13.03 -1.56
C ARG A 235 18.52 -14.51 -1.57
N THR A 236 19.51 -14.88 -2.36
CA THR A 236 20.19 -16.16 -2.24
C THR A 236 20.96 -16.24 -0.92
N SER A 237 21.34 -17.44 -0.53
CA SER A 237 22.13 -17.72 0.69
C SER A 237 23.53 -17.10 0.69
N ASP A 238 24.09 -16.78 -0.48
CA ASP A 238 25.34 -16.00 -0.63
C ASP A 238 25.11 -14.48 -0.70
N GLY A 239 23.84 -14.03 -0.68
CA GLY A 239 23.44 -12.64 -0.54
C GLY A 239 23.11 -11.91 -1.85
N GLU A 240 23.14 -12.57 -3.01
CA GLU A 240 22.70 -11.99 -4.28
C GLU A 240 21.22 -11.57 -4.20
N PRO A 241 20.86 -10.31 -4.52
CA PRO A 241 19.47 -9.88 -4.55
C PRO A 241 18.69 -10.54 -5.68
N LEU A 242 17.48 -10.98 -5.35
CA LEU A 242 16.52 -11.52 -6.30
C LEU A 242 15.35 -10.54 -6.49
N TYR A 243 14.94 -10.37 -7.73
CA TYR A 243 13.86 -9.45 -8.11
C TYR A 243 12.66 -10.22 -8.64
N ILE A 244 11.52 -9.54 -8.69
CA ILE A 244 10.26 -10.12 -9.13
C ILE A 244 10.10 -9.85 -10.62
N GLY A 245 10.04 -10.91 -11.41
CA GLY A 245 9.66 -10.84 -12.80
C GLY A 245 8.45 -11.71 -13.09
N ARG A 246 7.79 -11.48 -14.23
CA ARG A 246 6.75 -12.37 -14.75
C ARG A 246 6.89 -12.55 -16.25
N GLY A 247 6.39 -13.67 -16.75
CA GLY A 247 6.43 -13.98 -18.18
C GLY A 247 5.32 -14.93 -18.60
N HIS A 248 5.08 -14.98 -19.91
CA HIS A 248 4.15 -15.92 -20.52
C HIS A 248 4.84 -17.27 -20.78
N TYR A 249 4.21 -18.36 -20.35
CA TYR A 249 4.66 -19.71 -20.65
C TYR A 249 3.49 -20.70 -20.63
N ASN A 250 3.31 -21.46 -21.71
CA ASN A 250 2.28 -22.50 -21.85
C ASN A 250 0.86 -22.07 -21.39
N GLY A 251 0.43 -20.88 -21.78
CA GLY A 251 -0.90 -20.33 -21.44
C GLY A 251 -1.01 -19.76 -20.02
N SER A 252 0.06 -19.81 -19.22
CA SER A 252 0.16 -19.15 -17.92
C SER A 252 0.91 -17.82 -18.07
N PHE A 253 0.51 -16.82 -17.30
CA PHE A 253 1.24 -15.57 -17.11
C PHE A 253 1.64 -15.47 -15.64
N THR A 254 2.88 -15.84 -15.34
CA THR A 254 3.29 -16.25 -13.99
C THR A 254 4.52 -15.50 -13.51
N PRO A 255 4.59 -15.13 -12.22
CA PRO A 255 5.78 -14.54 -11.64
C PRO A 255 6.85 -15.60 -11.34
N GLY A 256 8.05 -15.11 -11.09
CA GLY A 256 9.21 -15.89 -10.70
C GLY A 256 10.37 -15.01 -10.26
N LYS A 257 11.56 -15.61 -10.15
CA LYS A 257 12.78 -14.92 -9.70
C LYS A 257 13.62 -14.45 -10.87
N ILE A 258 13.86 -13.14 -10.94
CA ILE A 258 14.93 -12.60 -11.79
C ILE A 258 16.23 -12.76 -11.04
N HIS A 259 17.17 -13.45 -11.67
CA HIS A 259 18.50 -13.71 -11.14
C HIS A 259 19.51 -13.06 -12.07
N GLN A 260 20.08 -11.95 -11.63
CA GLN A 260 20.83 -11.06 -12.52
C GLN A 260 22.12 -11.72 -13.01
N SER A 261 22.85 -12.41 -12.12
CA SER A 261 24.08 -13.13 -12.49
C SER A 261 23.81 -14.28 -13.48
N HIS A 262 22.65 -14.93 -13.39
CA HIS A 262 22.21 -15.97 -14.33
C HIS A 262 21.59 -15.41 -15.61
N ARG A 263 21.36 -14.09 -15.67
CA ARG A 263 20.86 -13.35 -16.84
C ARG A 263 19.48 -13.81 -17.30
N CYS A 264 18.55 -14.09 -16.38
CA CYS A 264 17.19 -14.53 -16.74
C CYS A 264 16.15 -14.34 -15.62
N LEU A 265 14.89 -14.57 -16.01
CA LEU A 265 13.80 -14.91 -15.12
C LEU A 265 13.66 -16.44 -15.04
N TYR A 266 13.52 -16.98 -13.84
CA TYR A 266 13.08 -18.35 -13.59
C TYR A 266 11.65 -18.36 -13.05
N ILE A 267 10.76 -19.14 -13.66
CA ILE A 267 9.39 -19.33 -13.21
C ILE A 267 9.15 -20.78 -12.74
N PRO A 268 8.34 -21.00 -11.70
CA PRO A 268 7.87 -22.34 -11.34
C PRO A 268 6.69 -22.73 -12.24
N PHE A 269 6.82 -23.84 -12.99
CA PHE A 269 5.73 -24.35 -13.81
C PHE A 269 5.83 -25.87 -14.02
N GLY A 270 4.76 -26.58 -13.67
CA GLY A 270 4.58 -27.99 -14.03
C GLY A 270 5.65 -28.92 -13.45
N GLY A 271 6.10 -28.65 -12.22
CA GLY A 271 7.18 -29.40 -11.55
C GLY A 271 8.59 -28.94 -11.92
N GLN A 272 8.75 -27.96 -12.81
CA GLN A 272 10.06 -27.51 -13.29
C GLN A 272 10.32 -26.03 -12.98
N GLU A 273 11.59 -25.69 -12.83
CA GLU A 273 12.09 -24.32 -12.92
C GLU A 273 12.37 -24.00 -14.39
N VAL A 274 11.54 -23.15 -14.99
CA VAL A 274 11.62 -22.79 -16.41
C VAL A 274 12.35 -21.45 -16.55
N ARG A 275 13.36 -21.42 -17.42
CA ARG A 275 14.11 -20.20 -17.76
C ARG A 275 13.40 -19.40 -18.85
N LEU A 276 13.24 -18.10 -18.64
CA LEU A 276 12.78 -17.12 -19.62
C LEU A 276 13.80 -15.97 -19.74
N ASP A 277 14.12 -15.57 -20.97
CA ASP A 277 15.08 -14.48 -21.22
C ASP A 277 14.39 -13.12 -21.45
N SER A 278 13.08 -13.10 -21.72
CA SER A 278 12.25 -11.89 -21.86
C SER A 278 11.10 -11.94 -20.86
N TYR A 279 10.85 -10.84 -20.16
CA TYR A 279 9.89 -10.79 -19.06
C TYR A 279 9.47 -9.34 -18.75
N GLU A 280 8.57 -9.18 -17.80
CA GLU A 280 8.31 -7.88 -17.16
C GLU A 280 8.83 -7.89 -15.72
N VAL A 281 9.36 -6.76 -15.26
CA VAL A 281 9.88 -6.56 -13.90
C VAL A 281 8.88 -5.77 -13.08
N LEU A 282 8.63 -6.21 -11.85
CA LEU A 282 7.83 -5.44 -10.90
C LEU A 282 8.65 -4.24 -10.40
N VAL A 283 8.15 -3.03 -10.61
CA VAL A 283 8.77 -1.77 -10.16
C VAL A 283 7.80 -0.98 -9.28
N ARG A 284 8.36 -0.14 -8.41
CA ARG A 284 7.60 0.92 -7.72
C ARG A 284 7.33 2.05 -8.71
N SER A 285 6.09 2.52 -8.77
CA SER A 285 5.59 3.61 -9.62
C SER A 285 5.17 4.81 -8.79
#